data_AF-A0A916HT50-F1
#
_entry.id   AF-A0A916HT50-F1
#
_cell.length_a   1.000
_cell.length_b   1.000
_cell.length_c   1.000
_cell.angle_alpha   90.00
_cell.angle_beta   90.00
_cell.angle_gamma   90.00
#
_symmetry.space_group_name_H-M   'P 1'
#
loop_
_entity.id
_entity.type
_entity.pdbx_description
1 polymer ?
#
loop_
_entity_poly.entity_id
_entity_poly.type
_entity_poly.pdbx_seq_one_letter_code
_entity_poly.pdbx_strand_id
1 'polypeptide(L)'
;MRKPAATNENPAKDLTLAQRWGRRSVALLLGLCPAMGAAAASFQMVVEFDCGAGAFVVDARPFLENEAGSSRVDIRYRYKGETLAALWFENYYRNLDAYLQVDKPRTVDFGMQTDRSREAQVKHGFYESGDTLYVPPARFSVAEFDALAKCLRAQSKSLRSRFAETVIRSRTFFGLARTEASLGKQGIARIIYAEAPLLGVYGEGWYLVLVERSGRVLLHTNFTPNNVASSAVVGQVQSERNNPVIRATRTVIFEGKSRDATELLRQPLRDERGRELSQDYGIAFE
;
A
#
# COMPACT_ATOMS: atom_id res chain seq x y z
N MET A 1 -72.89 4.71 23.65
CA MET A 1 -72.99 3.62 24.65
C MET A 1 -73.51 2.35 23.97
N ARG A 2 -72.73 1.27 24.06
CA ARG A 2 -73.07 -0.18 24.01
C ARG A 2 -73.98 -0.77 22.92
N LYS A 3 -73.37 -1.64 22.10
CA LYS A 3 -73.85 -2.97 21.63
C LYS A 3 -72.67 -3.68 20.94
N PRO A 4 -72.64 -5.02 20.76
CA PRO A 4 -73.10 -6.14 21.60
C PRO A 4 -71.95 -7.18 21.82
N ALA A 5 -71.92 -7.97 22.90
CA ALA A 5 -72.35 -9.38 22.96
C ALA A 5 -72.33 -10.19 21.64
N ALA A 6 -71.54 -11.27 21.59
CA ALA A 6 -72.00 -12.62 21.23
C ALA A 6 -70.84 -13.65 21.33
N THR A 7 -71.05 -14.61 22.22
CA THR A 7 -70.50 -15.96 22.28
C THR A 7 -70.86 -16.78 21.04
N ASN A 8 -69.95 -17.67 20.59
CA ASN A 8 -70.30 -19.06 20.30
C ASN A 8 -69.04 -19.92 20.07
N GLU A 9 -68.83 -20.84 21.03
CA GLU A 9 -68.53 -22.26 20.84
C GLU A 9 -69.10 -22.80 19.50
N ASN A 10 -68.59 -23.82 18.79
CA ASN A 10 -67.77 -24.97 19.12
C ASN A 10 -67.41 -25.67 17.78
N PRO A 11 -66.91 -26.92 17.71
CA PRO A 11 -65.64 -27.19 17.03
C PRO A 11 -65.80 -28.18 15.85
N ALA A 12 -64.63 -28.60 15.38
CA ALA A 12 -64.35 -29.94 14.84
C ALA A 12 -64.45 -30.11 13.32
N LYS A 13 -63.30 -30.61 12.81
CA LYS A 13 -63.11 -31.44 11.61
C LYS A 13 -63.24 -30.61 10.31
N ASP A 14 -62.17 -30.39 9.55
CA ASP A 14 -61.45 -31.47 8.89
C ASP A 14 -59.94 -31.23 8.79
N LEU A 15 -59.22 -32.24 9.29
CA LEU A 15 -57.80 -32.48 9.08
C LEU A 15 -57.58 -32.87 7.61
N THR A 16 -57.26 -31.90 6.75
CA THR A 16 -56.64 -32.20 5.45
C THR A 16 -55.13 -32.31 5.61
N LEU A 17 -54.66 -33.44 5.09
CA LEU A 17 -53.31 -34.02 5.11
C LEU A 17 -52.28 -33.22 4.29
N ALA A 18 -52.21 -31.89 4.47
CA ALA A 18 -51.33 -31.00 3.69
C ALA A 18 -50.52 -29.99 4.53
N GLN A 19 -50.45 -30.14 5.86
CA GLN A 19 -49.65 -29.28 6.75
C GLN A 19 -48.79 -30.09 7.72
N ARG A 20 -48.06 -31.07 7.18
CA ARG A 20 -47.05 -31.83 7.92
C ARG A 20 -45.66 -31.65 7.31
N TRP A 21 -45.29 -30.41 7.01
CA TRP A 21 -43.90 -30.01 6.75
C TRP A 21 -43.50 -29.04 7.85
N GLY A 22 -42.77 -29.59 8.81
CA GLY A 22 -42.46 -28.98 10.08
C GLY A 22 -41.61 -27.73 9.95
N ARG A 23 -42.14 -26.65 10.53
CA ARG A 23 -41.41 -25.51 11.04
C ARG A 23 -40.26 -25.98 11.95
N ARG A 24 -39.02 -25.83 11.48
CA ARG A 24 -37.85 -25.53 12.31
C ARG A 24 -36.97 -24.52 11.55
N SER A 25 -37.49 -23.30 11.42
CA SER A 25 -36.70 -22.13 11.04
C SER A 25 -36.67 -21.20 12.25
N VAL A 26 -35.71 -21.43 13.14
CA VAL A 26 -35.29 -20.45 14.14
C VAL A 26 -33.81 -20.21 13.90
N ALA A 27 -33.51 -18.93 13.69
CA ALA A 27 -32.21 -18.39 13.39
C ALA A 27 -31.14 -18.77 14.43
N LEU A 28 -29.98 -19.17 13.94
CA LEU A 28 -28.70 -18.80 14.54
C LEU A 28 -27.71 -18.48 13.40
N LEU A 29 -28.01 -17.38 12.71
CA LEU A 29 -27.05 -16.60 11.94
C LEU A 29 -26.24 -15.78 12.93
N LEU A 30 -25.16 -16.35 13.47
CA LEU A 30 -24.11 -15.64 14.22
C LEU A 30 -23.02 -16.67 14.54
N GLY A 31 -21.84 -16.54 13.93
CA GLY A 31 -20.68 -17.33 14.34
C GLY A 31 -19.81 -17.92 13.24
N LEU A 32 -19.75 -17.33 12.05
CA LEU A 32 -18.58 -17.47 11.20
C LEU A 32 -18.18 -16.06 10.78
N CYS A 33 -17.27 -15.49 11.57
CA CYS A 33 -16.39 -14.46 11.07
C CYS A 33 -15.35 -15.23 10.26
N PRO A 34 -15.41 -15.32 8.93
CA PRO A 34 -14.20 -15.59 8.19
C PRO A 34 -13.43 -14.27 8.26
N ALA A 35 -12.71 -14.07 9.36
CA ALA A 35 -11.40 -13.47 9.22
C ALA A 35 -10.63 -14.45 8.32
N MET A 36 -10.84 -14.34 6.99
CA MET A 36 -9.89 -14.81 6.01
C MET A 36 -8.66 -13.94 6.24
N GLY A 37 -7.90 -14.27 7.30
CA GLY A 37 -6.52 -13.89 7.37
C GLY A 37 -5.88 -14.57 6.18
N ALA A 38 -5.73 -13.82 5.09
CA ALA A 38 -4.91 -14.24 3.97
C ALA A 38 -3.57 -14.65 4.59
N ALA A 39 -3.25 -15.95 4.56
CA ALA A 39 -1.94 -16.40 4.99
C ALA A 39 -0.94 -15.66 4.10
N ALA A 40 -0.20 -14.71 4.68
CA ALA A 40 0.70 -13.86 3.90
C ALA A 40 1.68 -14.76 3.14
N ALA A 41 1.59 -14.76 1.82
CA ALA A 41 2.44 -15.58 0.98
C ALA A 41 3.92 -15.27 1.23
N SER A 42 4.76 -16.31 1.16
CA SER A 42 6.21 -16.16 1.35
C SER A 42 6.83 -15.31 0.25
N PHE A 43 7.86 -14.55 0.60
CA PHE A 43 8.72 -13.86 -0.36
C PHE A 43 9.39 -14.85 -1.32
N GLN A 44 9.30 -14.55 -2.61
CA GLN A 44 9.94 -15.25 -3.72
C GLN A 44 11.09 -14.37 -4.21
N MET A 45 12.27 -14.96 -4.35
CA MET A 45 13.44 -14.24 -4.86
C MET A 45 13.22 -13.88 -6.33
N VAL A 46 13.41 -12.61 -6.67
CA VAL A 46 13.36 -12.07 -8.03
C VAL A 46 14.77 -12.11 -8.62
N VAL A 47 15.74 -11.57 -7.89
CA VAL A 47 17.15 -11.53 -8.30
C VAL A 47 18.07 -11.38 -7.10
N GLU A 48 19.28 -11.91 -7.24
CA GLU A 48 20.40 -11.70 -6.33
C GLU A 48 21.64 -11.33 -7.14
N PHE A 49 22.37 -10.31 -6.69
CA PHE A 49 23.64 -9.88 -7.25
C PHE A 49 24.69 -9.79 -6.15
N ASP A 50 25.87 -10.33 -6.38
CA ASP A 50 27.03 -10.06 -5.54
C ASP A 50 27.60 -8.68 -5.89
N CYS A 51 27.47 -7.73 -4.96
CA CYS A 51 27.95 -6.36 -5.12
C CYS A 51 29.24 -6.10 -4.34
N GLY A 52 30.04 -7.15 -4.10
CA GLY A 52 31.39 -7.09 -3.54
C GLY A 52 31.43 -6.88 -2.03
N ALA A 53 30.82 -5.79 -1.54
CA ALA A 53 30.66 -5.56 -0.10
C ALA A 53 29.47 -6.35 0.51
N GLY A 54 28.73 -7.06 -0.34
CA GLY A 54 27.70 -8.03 0.03
C GLY A 54 26.64 -8.18 -1.04
N ALA A 55 25.72 -9.12 -0.82
CA ALA A 55 24.64 -9.42 -1.74
C ALA A 55 23.57 -8.31 -1.74
N PHE A 56 23.16 -7.91 -2.95
CA PHE A 56 21.92 -7.18 -3.18
C PHE A 56 20.85 -8.16 -3.64
N VAL A 57 19.71 -8.18 -2.95
CA VAL A 57 18.62 -9.12 -3.21
C VAL A 57 17.31 -8.35 -3.40
N VAL A 58 16.55 -8.75 -4.40
CA VAL A 58 15.16 -8.34 -4.58
C VAL A 58 14.29 -9.56 -4.35
N ASP A 59 13.35 -9.46 -3.41
CA ASP A 59 12.31 -10.46 -3.19
C ASP A 59 10.95 -9.80 -3.44
N ALA A 60 9.94 -10.59 -3.83
CA ALA A 60 8.57 -10.11 -3.89
C ALA A 60 7.57 -11.18 -3.45
N ARG A 61 6.40 -10.77 -2.97
CA ARG A 61 5.29 -11.68 -2.62
C ARG A 61 3.96 -11.12 -3.11
N PRO A 62 2.96 -11.98 -3.39
CA PRO A 62 1.62 -11.50 -3.67
C PRO A 62 1.02 -10.90 -2.38
N PHE A 63 0.24 -9.83 -2.53
CA PHE A 63 -0.26 -9.08 -1.37
C PHE A 63 -1.77 -8.80 -1.42
N LEU A 64 -2.38 -8.54 -2.58
CA LEU A 64 -3.83 -8.33 -2.70
C LEU A 64 -4.46 -9.37 -3.63
N GLU A 65 -5.01 -10.44 -3.07
CA GLU A 65 -5.82 -11.40 -3.78
C GLU A 65 -7.25 -10.85 -3.89
N ASN A 66 -7.74 -10.68 -5.13
CA ASN A 66 -9.15 -10.45 -5.40
C ASN A 66 -9.77 -11.70 -6.04
N GLU A 67 -11.08 -11.69 -6.29
CA GLU A 67 -11.79 -12.84 -6.89
C GLU A 67 -11.27 -13.23 -8.28
N ALA A 68 -10.52 -12.35 -8.95
CA ALA A 68 -9.84 -12.61 -10.23
C ALA A 68 -8.34 -12.99 -10.06
N GLY A 69 -7.81 -12.94 -8.84
CA GLY A 69 -6.46 -13.36 -8.48
C GLY A 69 -5.58 -12.31 -7.80
N SER A 70 -4.28 -12.57 -7.68
CA SER A 70 -3.32 -11.61 -7.15
C SER A 70 -3.23 -10.39 -8.07
N SER A 71 -3.59 -9.23 -7.55
CA SER A 71 -3.66 -7.97 -8.28
C SER A 71 -2.46 -7.05 -8.03
N ARG A 72 -1.72 -7.29 -6.94
CA ARG A 72 -0.56 -6.48 -6.53
C ARG A 72 0.48 -7.30 -5.78
N VAL A 73 1.74 -6.88 -5.87
CA VAL A 73 2.89 -7.47 -5.19
C VAL A 73 3.50 -6.50 -4.17
N ASP A 74 4.05 -7.07 -3.10
CA ASP A 74 4.92 -6.39 -2.14
C ASP A 74 6.38 -6.73 -2.49
N ILE A 75 7.18 -5.72 -2.84
CA ILE A 75 8.58 -5.87 -3.25
C ILE A 75 9.49 -5.41 -2.10
N ARG A 76 10.50 -6.22 -1.80
CA ARG A 76 11.49 -5.96 -0.77
C ARG A 76 12.89 -5.97 -1.35
N TYR A 77 13.63 -4.91 -1.06
CA TYR A 77 15.02 -4.72 -1.46
C TYR A 77 15.93 -4.92 -0.26
N ARG A 78 16.98 -5.73 -0.38
CA ARG A 78 17.96 -5.98 0.68
C ARG A 78 19.38 -5.77 0.17
N TYR A 79 20.23 -5.18 0.99
CA TYR A 79 21.67 -5.09 0.73
C TYR A 79 22.43 -5.47 1.99
N LYS A 80 23.35 -6.45 1.89
CA LYS A 80 24.04 -7.02 3.06
C LYS A 80 23.08 -7.57 4.13
N GLY A 81 21.94 -8.12 3.71
CA GLY A 81 20.89 -8.63 4.60
C GLY A 81 19.96 -7.57 5.20
N GLU A 82 20.32 -6.29 5.14
CA GLU A 82 19.51 -5.17 5.62
C GLU A 82 18.45 -4.77 4.60
N THR A 83 17.21 -4.54 5.04
CA THR A 83 16.14 -4.06 4.16
C THR A 83 16.28 -2.57 3.90
N LEU A 84 16.28 -2.17 2.62
CA LEU A 84 16.31 -0.78 2.21
C LEU A 84 14.88 -0.23 2.11
N ALA A 85 14.71 1.04 2.46
CA ALA A 85 13.46 1.73 2.20
C ALA A 85 13.35 2.05 0.71
N ALA A 86 12.17 1.79 0.15
CA ALA A 86 11.84 2.07 -1.24
C ALA A 86 10.65 3.04 -1.27
N LEU A 87 10.68 4.00 -2.19
CA LEU A 87 9.56 4.88 -2.47
C LEU A 87 9.40 5.02 -3.99
N TRP A 88 8.19 4.79 -4.48
CA TRP A 88 7.85 5.02 -5.88
C TRP A 88 7.37 6.47 -6.11
N PHE A 89 8.30 7.42 -6.09
CA PHE A 89 8.00 8.84 -6.26
C PHE A 89 7.17 9.13 -7.51
N GLU A 90 7.52 8.49 -8.63
CA GLU A 90 6.88 8.75 -9.91
C GLU A 90 5.46 8.20 -10.00
N ASN A 91 5.04 7.34 -9.06
CA ASN A 91 3.63 6.98 -8.96
C ASN A 91 2.76 8.18 -8.60
N TYR A 92 3.29 9.04 -7.74
CA TYR A 92 2.59 10.19 -7.20
C TYR A 92 2.81 11.46 -8.03
N TYR A 93 3.48 11.31 -9.20
CA TYR A 93 3.90 12.43 -10.04
C TYR A 93 4.62 13.52 -9.21
N ARG A 94 4.77 14.74 -9.74
CA ARG A 94 5.50 15.85 -9.09
C ARG A 94 5.04 16.23 -7.68
N ASN A 95 3.97 15.63 -7.15
CA ASN A 95 3.47 15.86 -5.80
C ASN A 95 4.55 15.57 -4.74
N LEU A 96 5.38 14.54 -4.95
CA LEU A 96 6.43 14.17 -4.00
C LEU A 96 7.83 14.70 -4.35
N ASP A 97 7.98 15.58 -5.36
CA ASP A 97 9.28 16.10 -5.79
C ASP A 97 10.03 16.81 -4.65
N ALA A 98 9.30 17.51 -3.76
CA ALA A 98 9.90 18.16 -2.59
C ALA A 98 10.55 17.19 -1.60
N TYR A 99 10.13 15.93 -1.61
CA TYR A 99 10.74 14.85 -0.82
C TYR A 99 11.83 14.11 -1.58
N LEU A 100 11.86 14.25 -2.91
CA LEU A 100 12.87 13.64 -3.75
C LEU A 100 14.17 14.44 -3.59
N GLN A 101 15.16 13.83 -2.94
CA GLN A 101 16.44 14.47 -2.63
C GLN A 101 17.39 14.47 -3.86
N VAL A 102 16.88 14.86 -5.04
CA VAL A 102 17.58 14.74 -6.34
C VAL A 102 18.92 15.46 -6.31
N ASP A 103 18.95 16.68 -5.78
CA ASP A 103 20.13 17.56 -5.81
C ASP A 103 21.17 17.23 -4.73
N LYS A 104 21.03 16.10 -4.04
CA LYS A 104 22.07 15.67 -3.11
C LYS A 104 23.27 15.13 -3.89
N PRO A 105 24.50 15.40 -3.42
CA PRO A 105 25.73 15.00 -4.11
C PRO A 105 25.91 13.48 -4.28
N ARG A 106 25.00 12.66 -3.75
CA ARG A 106 25.06 11.19 -3.75
C ARG A 106 23.71 10.57 -4.10
N THR A 107 23.13 11.08 -5.16
CA THR A 107 22.03 10.45 -5.89
C THR A 107 22.61 9.78 -7.13
N VAL A 108 22.24 8.53 -7.38
CA VAL A 108 22.66 7.78 -8.56
C VAL A 108 21.42 7.28 -9.30
N ASP A 109 21.15 7.89 -10.45
CA ASP A 109 20.12 7.44 -11.38
C ASP A 109 20.61 6.30 -12.28
N PHE A 110 19.69 5.41 -12.64
CA PHE A 110 19.92 4.27 -13.53
C PHE A 110 19.31 4.47 -14.94
N GLY A 111 19.11 5.73 -15.32
CA GLY A 111 18.69 6.11 -16.68
C GLY A 111 17.30 5.61 -17.06
N MET A 112 16.37 5.55 -16.10
CA MET A 112 14.96 5.26 -16.37
C MET A 112 14.23 6.52 -16.83
N GLN A 113 13.35 6.41 -17.83
CA GLN A 113 12.51 7.51 -18.29
C GLN A 113 11.30 7.72 -17.38
N THR A 114 11.51 8.29 -16.19
CA THR A 114 10.47 8.34 -15.15
C THR A 114 9.57 9.59 -15.22
N ASP A 115 9.84 10.54 -16.12
CA ASP A 115 8.97 11.70 -16.32
C ASP A 115 7.63 11.29 -16.97
N ARG A 116 6.55 11.40 -16.20
CA ARG A 116 5.18 11.13 -16.66
C ARG A 116 4.46 12.36 -17.22
N SER A 117 5.18 13.46 -17.45
CA SER A 117 4.58 14.68 -18.00
C SER A 117 3.94 14.40 -19.36
N ARG A 118 2.87 15.13 -19.68
CA ARG A 118 2.21 15.01 -20.99
C ARG A 118 3.19 15.27 -22.13
N GLU A 119 4.12 16.20 -21.93
CA GLU A 119 5.19 16.52 -22.89
C GLU A 119 6.14 15.33 -23.11
N ALA A 120 6.63 14.71 -22.02
CA ALA A 120 7.47 13.52 -22.11
C ALA A 120 6.74 12.34 -22.75
N GLN A 121 5.45 12.13 -22.42
CA GLN A 121 4.62 11.09 -23.03
C GLN A 121 4.47 11.28 -24.54
N VAL A 122 4.21 12.51 -24.99
CA VAL A 122 4.09 12.84 -26.43
C VAL A 122 5.43 12.65 -27.15
N LYS A 123 6.55 12.99 -26.50
CA LYS A 123 7.89 12.94 -27.10
C LYS A 123 8.52 11.55 -27.12
N HIS A 124 8.27 10.74 -26.10
CA HIS A 124 8.96 9.46 -25.88
C HIS A 124 8.04 8.23 -25.93
N GLY A 125 6.72 8.42 -25.95
CA GLY A 125 5.73 7.36 -26.18
C GLY A 125 5.47 6.41 -25.01
N PHE A 126 6.38 6.31 -24.04
CA PHE A 126 6.20 5.53 -22.81
C PHE A 126 6.97 6.15 -21.63
N TYR A 127 6.52 5.86 -20.42
CA TYR A 127 7.26 6.16 -19.19
C TYR A 127 7.69 4.86 -18.53
N GLU A 128 8.80 4.92 -17.80
CA GLU A 128 9.32 3.82 -17.03
C GLU A 128 8.96 3.94 -15.55
N SER A 129 8.74 2.81 -14.88
CA SER A 129 8.41 2.75 -13.45
C SER A 129 9.48 2.03 -12.65
N GLY A 130 10.00 2.68 -11.61
CA GLY A 130 10.98 2.06 -10.72
C GLY A 130 11.06 2.75 -9.38
N ASP A 131 11.57 2.02 -8.40
CA ASP A 131 11.69 2.53 -7.04
C ASP A 131 12.91 3.41 -6.85
N THR A 132 12.77 4.39 -5.96
CA THR A 132 13.90 5.11 -5.37
C THR A 132 14.30 4.41 -4.08
N LEU A 133 15.52 3.88 -4.01
CA LEU A 133 16.01 3.20 -2.81
C LEU A 133 16.86 4.14 -1.95
N TYR A 134 16.66 4.07 -0.64
CA TYR A 134 17.42 4.84 0.34
C TYR A 134 18.44 3.96 1.04
N VAL A 135 19.70 4.40 1.00
CA VAL A 135 20.84 3.77 1.65
C VAL A 135 21.23 4.63 2.86
N PRO A 136 20.78 4.28 4.08
CA PRO A 136 20.94 5.13 5.25
C PRO A 136 22.41 5.23 5.71
N PRO A 137 22.96 6.45 5.86
CA PRO A 137 24.34 6.66 6.33
C PRO A 137 24.63 6.09 7.73
N ALA A 138 23.59 5.89 8.55
CA ALA A 138 23.71 5.28 9.87
C ALA A 138 24.05 3.77 9.82
N ARG A 139 23.82 3.10 8.68
CA ARG A 139 24.05 1.65 8.52
C ARG A 139 25.07 1.32 7.44
N PHE A 140 25.27 2.21 6.48
CA PHE A 140 26.15 2.00 5.36
C PHE A 140 27.12 3.17 5.24
N SER A 141 28.37 2.85 4.95
CA SER A 141 29.39 3.80 4.56
C SER A 141 29.18 4.29 3.12
N VAL A 142 29.89 5.37 2.81
CA VAL A 142 29.97 5.92 1.46
C VAL A 142 30.51 4.90 0.45
N ALA A 143 31.57 4.18 0.81
CA ALA A 143 32.19 3.21 -0.07
C ALA A 143 31.25 2.05 -0.40
N GLU A 144 30.42 1.63 0.56
CA GLU A 144 29.39 0.61 0.34
C GLU A 144 28.27 1.13 -0.56
N PHE A 145 27.85 2.38 -0.38
CA PHE A 145 26.92 3.02 -1.30
C PHE A 145 27.48 3.06 -2.74
N ASP A 146 28.73 3.50 -2.92
CA ASP A 146 29.36 3.58 -4.25
C ASP A 146 29.54 2.19 -4.89
N ALA A 147 29.89 1.18 -4.08
CA ALA A 147 29.98 -0.21 -4.54
C ALA A 147 28.63 -0.74 -5.01
N LEU A 148 27.56 -0.52 -4.22
CA LEU A 148 26.20 -0.88 -4.59
C LEU A 148 25.76 -0.13 -5.87
N ALA A 149 25.99 1.18 -5.93
CA ALA A 149 25.65 2.01 -7.09
C ALA A 149 26.30 1.48 -8.38
N LYS A 150 27.61 1.19 -8.31
CA LYS A 150 28.38 0.64 -9.43
C LYS A 150 27.86 -0.72 -9.85
N CYS A 151 27.59 -1.60 -8.89
CA CYS A 151 27.04 -2.94 -9.13
C CYS A 151 25.67 -2.86 -9.83
N LEU A 152 24.72 -2.11 -9.27
CA LEU A 152 23.37 -1.97 -9.83
C LEU A 152 23.38 -1.33 -11.22
N ARG A 153 24.26 -0.35 -11.45
CA ARG A 153 24.44 0.24 -12.79
C ARG A 153 24.93 -0.80 -13.80
N ALA A 154 25.93 -1.60 -13.43
CA ALA A 154 26.44 -2.68 -14.27
C ALA A 154 25.38 -3.76 -14.54
N GLN A 155 24.52 -4.04 -13.56
CA GLN A 155 23.46 -5.06 -13.65
C GLN A 155 22.12 -4.51 -14.15
N SER A 156 22.03 -3.23 -14.53
CA SER A 156 20.77 -2.54 -14.84
C SER A 156 19.93 -3.25 -15.92
N LYS A 157 20.56 -3.75 -16.99
CA LYS A 157 19.87 -4.52 -18.03
C LYS A 157 19.31 -5.85 -17.50
N SER A 158 20.13 -6.61 -16.76
CA SER A 158 19.72 -7.87 -16.13
C SER A 158 18.57 -7.64 -15.15
N LEU A 159 18.66 -6.59 -14.32
CA LEU A 159 17.63 -6.20 -13.38
C LEU A 159 16.31 -5.88 -14.10
N ARG A 160 16.34 -5.08 -15.17
CA ARG A 160 15.14 -4.73 -15.96
C ARG A 160 14.50 -5.97 -16.59
N SER A 161 15.30 -6.86 -17.19
CA SER A 161 14.82 -8.14 -17.74
C SER A 161 14.19 -9.01 -16.65
N ARG A 162 14.84 -9.16 -15.48
CA ARG A 162 14.26 -9.89 -14.34
C ARG A 162 12.94 -9.29 -13.87
N PHE A 163 12.83 -7.97 -13.80
CA PHE A 163 11.58 -7.31 -13.42
C PHE A 163 10.45 -7.57 -14.42
N ALA A 164 10.76 -7.55 -15.72
CA ALA A 164 9.79 -7.79 -16.78
C ALA A 164 9.35 -9.25 -16.87
N GLU A 165 10.26 -10.20 -16.64
CA GLU A 165 10.01 -11.64 -16.80
C GLU A 165 9.46 -12.31 -15.53
N THR A 166 9.67 -11.70 -14.35
CA THR A 166 9.28 -12.33 -13.09
C THR A 166 7.78 -12.24 -12.86
N VAL A 167 7.19 -13.42 -12.67
CA VAL A 167 5.80 -13.58 -12.28
C VAL A 167 5.74 -14.11 -10.85
N ILE A 168 5.11 -13.34 -9.99
CA ILE A 168 4.89 -13.68 -8.59
C ILE A 168 3.59 -14.49 -8.48
N ARG A 169 3.73 -15.69 -7.94
CA ARG A 169 2.62 -16.65 -7.87
C ARG A 169 2.04 -16.68 -6.47
N SER A 170 0.71 -16.66 -6.38
CA SER A 170 0.04 -17.04 -5.14
C SER A 170 -0.45 -18.49 -5.15
N ARG A 171 -0.56 -19.06 -3.96
CA ARG A 171 -1.17 -20.37 -3.71
C ARG A 171 -2.48 -20.15 -2.96
N THR A 172 -3.60 -20.12 -3.67
CA THR A 172 -4.89 -20.13 -2.98
C THR A 172 -5.24 -21.56 -2.56
N PHE A 173 -5.54 -21.68 -1.27
CA PHE A 173 -6.04 -22.87 -0.58
C PHE A 173 -7.50 -23.12 -1.01
N PHE A 174 -7.91 -24.39 -1.16
CA PHE A 174 -9.20 -24.88 -1.71
C PHE A 174 -9.38 -24.91 -3.25
N GLY A 175 -8.32 -25.26 -4.00
CA GLY A 175 -8.49 -25.97 -5.29
C GLY A 175 -8.93 -25.17 -6.51
N LEU A 176 -9.07 -23.85 -6.45
CA LEU A 176 -9.47 -23.02 -7.60
C LEU A 176 -8.52 -21.82 -7.77
N ALA A 177 -7.98 -21.72 -9.00
CA ALA A 177 -7.12 -20.68 -9.59
C ALA A 177 -5.72 -20.45 -8.95
N ARG A 178 -4.67 -20.80 -9.72
CA ARG A 178 -3.31 -20.26 -9.56
C ARG A 178 -3.35 -18.83 -10.07
N THR A 179 -2.93 -17.89 -9.24
CA THR A 179 -2.99 -16.48 -9.60
C THR A 179 -1.58 -15.93 -9.75
N GLU A 180 -1.38 -15.16 -10.82
CA GLU A 180 -0.09 -14.68 -11.28
C GLU A 180 -0.13 -13.15 -11.32
N ALA A 181 0.83 -12.51 -10.67
CA ALA A 181 0.99 -11.06 -10.68
C ALA A 181 2.38 -10.70 -11.23
N SER A 182 2.44 -9.74 -12.15
CA SER A 182 3.71 -9.11 -12.52
C SER A 182 4.15 -8.14 -11.42
N LEU A 183 5.42 -7.73 -11.44
CA LEU A 183 5.93 -6.81 -10.41
C LEU A 183 5.34 -5.39 -10.50
N GLY A 184 4.67 -5.02 -11.59
CA GLY A 184 4.14 -3.67 -11.81
C GLY A 184 5.19 -2.56 -11.97
N LYS A 185 6.48 -2.91 -11.84
CA LYS A 185 7.65 -2.03 -11.97
C LYS A 185 8.63 -2.63 -12.96
N GLN A 186 9.46 -1.80 -13.58
CA GLN A 186 10.48 -2.21 -14.54
C GLN A 186 11.89 -2.22 -13.93
N GLY A 187 12.07 -1.73 -12.70
CA GLY A 187 13.35 -1.81 -12.01
C GLY A 187 13.49 -0.82 -10.86
N ILE A 188 14.72 -0.33 -10.68
CA ILE A 188 15.09 0.69 -9.70
C ILE A 188 15.41 1.97 -10.48
N ALA A 189 14.70 3.05 -10.18
CA ALA A 189 14.91 4.34 -10.85
C ALA A 189 16.25 4.95 -10.43
N ARG A 190 16.51 4.95 -9.12
CA ARG A 190 17.71 5.54 -8.52
C ARG A 190 17.97 5.01 -7.11
N ILE A 191 19.17 5.24 -6.62
CA ILE A 191 19.51 5.12 -5.19
C ILE A 191 20.02 6.44 -4.63
N ILE A 192 19.75 6.69 -3.33
CA ILE A 192 20.13 7.91 -2.63
C ILE A 192 20.84 7.55 -1.32
N TYR A 193 22.01 8.14 -1.09
CA TYR A 193 22.72 8.01 0.19
C TYR A 193 22.14 8.97 1.24
N ALA A 194 20.98 8.59 1.80
CA ALA A 194 20.26 9.36 2.81
C ALA A 194 19.27 8.47 3.58
N GLU A 195 18.78 8.97 4.70
CA GLU A 195 17.57 8.43 5.33
C GLU A 195 16.36 8.64 4.41
N ALA A 196 15.46 7.64 4.36
CA ALA A 196 14.20 7.81 3.66
C ALA A 196 13.36 8.90 4.35
N PRO A 197 12.86 9.89 3.60
CA PRO A 197 12.14 11.02 4.18
C PRO A 197 10.75 10.61 4.70
N LEU A 198 10.15 9.59 4.10
CA LEU A 198 8.83 9.08 4.41
C LEU A 198 8.91 7.66 4.98
N LEU A 199 8.06 7.36 5.95
CA LEU A 199 7.79 6.02 6.45
C LEU A 199 6.67 5.34 5.65
N GLY A 200 5.75 6.12 5.09
CA GLY A 200 4.69 5.62 4.24
C GLY A 200 3.93 6.75 3.52
N VAL A 201 3.32 6.37 2.41
CA VAL A 201 2.43 7.20 1.59
C VAL A 201 1.14 6.42 1.41
N TYR A 202 0.03 6.93 1.93
CA TYR A 202 -1.25 6.23 1.94
C TYR A 202 -2.31 7.00 1.15
N GLY A 203 -3.07 6.33 0.28
CA GLY A 203 -4.15 6.91 -0.51
C GLY A 203 -3.86 6.91 -2.01
N GLU A 204 -4.93 6.90 -2.80
CA GLU A 204 -4.90 6.86 -4.28
C GLU A 204 -5.89 7.87 -4.92
N GLY A 205 -6.62 8.62 -4.09
CA GLY A 205 -7.64 9.57 -4.52
C GLY A 205 -7.09 10.97 -4.78
N TRP A 206 -7.87 12.00 -4.41
CA TRP A 206 -7.47 13.41 -4.54
C TRP A 206 -6.49 13.88 -3.46
N TYR A 207 -6.22 13.05 -2.44
CA TYR A 207 -5.26 13.33 -1.38
C TYR A 207 -4.50 12.06 -0.98
N LEU A 208 -3.34 12.29 -0.38
CA LEU A 208 -2.47 11.32 0.27
C LEU A 208 -2.36 11.67 1.75
N VAL A 209 -2.11 10.66 2.56
CA VAL A 209 -1.55 10.81 3.90
C VAL A 209 -0.08 10.46 3.83
N LEU A 210 0.78 11.45 4.09
CA LEU A 210 2.22 11.26 4.17
C LEU A 210 2.62 11.11 5.63
N VAL A 211 3.32 10.03 5.95
CA VAL A 211 3.93 9.85 7.27
C VAL A 211 5.43 10.07 7.11
N GLU A 212 5.94 11.20 7.62
CA GLU A 212 7.36 11.51 7.58
C GLU A 212 8.14 10.69 8.62
N ARG A 213 9.43 10.46 8.34
CA ARG A 213 10.35 9.81 9.30
C ARG A 213 10.60 10.62 10.56
N SER A 214 10.34 11.93 10.51
CA SER A 214 10.30 12.83 11.68
C SER A 214 9.11 12.55 12.61
N GLY A 215 8.13 11.76 12.17
CA GLY A 215 6.88 11.50 12.86
C GLY A 215 5.75 12.44 12.47
N ARG A 216 5.96 13.49 11.66
CA ARG A 216 4.85 14.34 11.21
C ARG A 216 3.93 13.57 10.27
N VAL A 217 2.63 13.80 10.41
CA VAL A 217 1.59 13.26 9.52
C VAL A 217 0.96 14.42 8.77
N LEU A 218 0.94 14.31 7.44
CA LEU A 218 0.44 15.35 6.55
C LEU A 218 -0.71 14.82 5.71
N LEU A 219 -1.73 15.65 5.52
CA LEU A 219 -2.58 15.57 4.34
C LEU A 219 -1.86 16.28 3.21
N HIS A 220 -1.76 15.62 2.07
CA HIS A 220 -1.06 16.12 0.89
C HIS A 220 -1.95 15.94 -0.33
N THR A 221 -2.02 16.93 -1.20
CA THR A 221 -2.88 16.84 -2.38
C THR A 221 -2.30 15.87 -3.41
N ASN A 222 -3.14 15.08 -4.05
CA ASN A 222 -2.74 14.18 -5.13
C ASN A 222 -3.33 14.67 -6.45
N PHE A 223 -2.85 15.79 -6.95
CA PHE A 223 -3.37 16.39 -8.18
C PHE A 223 -2.46 16.19 -9.39
N THR A 224 -3.01 16.59 -10.53
CA THR A 224 -2.41 16.56 -11.86
C THR A 224 -1.30 17.61 -12.01
N PRO A 225 -0.51 17.57 -13.10
CA PRO A 225 0.72 18.35 -13.27
C PRO A 225 0.63 19.87 -13.11
N ASN A 226 -0.57 20.44 -13.20
CA ASN A 226 -0.79 21.89 -13.24
C ASN A 226 -1.26 22.47 -11.90
N ASN A 227 -1.51 21.63 -10.90
CA ASN A 227 -1.94 22.07 -9.58
C ASN A 227 -0.74 22.01 -8.64
N VAL A 228 -0.44 23.14 -8.00
CA VAL A 228 0.60 23.19 -6.96
C VAL A 228 0.18 22.29 -5.82
N ALA A 229 1.07 21.37 -5.42
CA ALA A 229 0.79 20.48 -4.30
C ALA A 229 0.61 21.29 -3.00
N SER A 230 -0.47 21.04 -2.28
CA SER A 230 -0.74 21.61 -0.96
C SER A 230 -0.56 20.54 0.11
N SER A 231 -0.02 20.93 1.26
CA SER A 231 0.13 20.05 2.42
C SER A 231 -0.37 20.75 3.68
N ALA A 232 -1.01 19.99 4.56
CA ALA A 232 -1.38 20.44 5.89
C ALA A 232 -0.97 19.39 6.93
N VAL A 233 -0.36 19.83 8.02
CA VAL A 233 -0.07 18.94 9.16
C VAL A 233 -1.40 18.57 9.81
N VAL A 234 -1.67 17.27 9.91
CA VAL A 234 -2.88 16.74 10.53
C VAL A 234 -2.58 16.05 11.86
N GLY A 235 -1.33 15.68 12.12
CA GLY A 235 -0.95 15.05 13.37
C GLY A 235 0.53 14.70 13.49
N GLN A 236 0.83 13.92 14.53
CA GLN A 236 2.14 13.32 14.75
C GLN A 236 2.01 11.85 15.17
N VAL A 237 2.97 11.05 14.73
CA VAL A 237 3.19 9.69 15.20
C VAL A 237 3.89 9.77 16.55
N GLN A 238 3.28 9.14 17.55
CA GLN A 238 3.89 8.87 18.84
C GLN A 238 4.13 7.36 18.95
N SER A 239 5.34 6.97 19.33
CA SER A 239 5.62 5.56 19.66
C SER A 239 5.03 5.23 21.03
N GLU A 240 3.94 4.47 21.04
CA GLU A 240 3.45 3.80 22.25
C GLU A 240 3.95 2.36 22.27
N ARG A 241 4.12 1.79 23.48
CA ARG A 241 4.94 0.60 23.81
C ARG A 241 4.93 -0.56 22.80
N ASN A 242 3.86 -0.79 22.04
CA ASN A 242 3.77 -1.87 21.05
C ASN A 242 3.11 -1.50 19.70
N ASN A 243 2.60 -0.28 19.53
CA ASN A 243 1.99 0.15 18.27
C ASN A 243 2.10 1.67 18.13
N PRO A 244 2.66 2.20 17.04
CA PRO A 244 2.69 3.64 16.84
C PRO A 244 1.27 4.20 16.70
N VAL A 245 1.02 5.36 17.30
CA VAL A 245 -0.29 6.03 17.29
C VAL A 245 -0.14 7.39 16.61
N ILE A 246 -0.98 7.65 15.62
CA ILE A 246 -1.17 8.99 15.05
C ILE A 246 -2.09 9.76 15.98
N ARG A 247 -1.55 10.77 16.65
CA ARG A 247 -2.30 11.81 17.37
C ARG A 247 -2.64 12.91 16.37
N ALA A 248 -3.91 12.95 15.94
CA ALA A 248 -4.38 13.88 14.94
C ALA A 248 -5.33 14.93 15.53
N THR A 249 -5.33 16.13 14.95
CA THR A 249 -6.37 17.12 15.26
C THR A 249 -7.68 16.71 14.60
N ARG A 250 -8.83 17.02 15.22
CA ARG A 250 -10.14 16.76 14.59
C ARG A 250 -10.39 17.61 13.35
N THR A 251 -9.95 18.86 13.40
CA THR A 251 -10.14 19.82 12.31
C THR A 251 -8.80 20.23 11.73
N VAL A 252 -8.74 20.32 10.41
CA VAL A 252 -7.55 20.73 9.65
C VAL A 252 -7.95 21.67 8.53
N ILE A 253 -7.15 22.71 8.30
CA ILE A 253 -7.30 23.57 7.12
C ILE A 253 -6.49 22.94 6.00
N PHE A 254 -7.16 22.40 5.00
CA PHE A 254 -6.55 21.75 3.85
C PHE A 254 -7.16 22.29 2.56
N GLU A 255 -6.30 22.74 1.64
CA GLU A 255 -6.71 23.49 0.43
C GLU A 255 -7.59 24.72 0.74
N GLY A 256 -7.26 25.45 1.82
CA GLY A 256 -8.02 26.63 2.26
C GLY A 256 -9.42 26.34 2.81
N LYS A 257 -9.80 25.07 2.96
CA LYS A 257 -11.09 24.64 3.52
C LYS A 257 -10.88 23.94 4.86
N SER A 258 -11.78 24.23 5.81
CA SER A 258 -11.88 23.43 7.02
C SER A 258 -12.41 22.04 6.68
N ARG A 259 -11.70 21.00 7.11
CA ARG A 259 -12.04 19.59 6.89
C ARG A 259 -12.05 18.84 8.21
N ASP A 260 -12.89 17.81 8.30
CA ASP A 260 -12.87 16.84 9.38
C ASP A 260 -11.80 15.78 9.09
N ALA A 261 -10.72 15.78 9.88
CA ALA A 261 -9.64 14.82 9.74
C ALA A 261 -10.07 13.40 10.13
N THR A 262 -11.14 13.23 10.91
CA THR A 262 -11.65 11.91 11.28
C THR A 262 -12.18 11.16 10.06
N GLU A 263 -12.90 11.85 9.19
CA GLU A 263 -13.41 11.30 7.94
C GLU A 263 -12.29 10.97 6.96
N LEU A 264 -11.23 11.77 6.92
CA LEU A 264 -10.10 11.58 6.02
C LEU A 264 -9.20 10.42 6.49
N LEU A 265 -8.80 10.40 7.76
CA LEU A 265 -7.85 9.40 8.26
C LEU A 265 -8.46 8.01 8.51
N ARG A 266 -9.79 7.90 8.64
CA ARG A 266 -10.48 6.61 8.82
C ARG A 266 -10.93 5.94 7.51
N GLN A 267 -10.72 6.59 6.37
CA GLN A 267 -10.91 5.94 5.08
C GLN A 267 -9.94 4.75 4.92
N PRO A 268 -10.26 3.77 4.05
CA PRO A 268 -9.36 2.67 3.71
C PRO A 268 -8.18 3.17 2.86
N LEU A 269 -7.32 3.98 3.48
CA LEU A 269 -6.14 4.58 2.88
C LEU A 269 -5.03 3.54 2.83
N ARG A 270 -4.67 3.10 1.62
CA ARG A 270 -3.69 2.06 1.39
C ARG A 270 -2.39 2.63 0.87
N ASP A 271 -1.26 2.06 1.29
CA ASP A 271 0.04 2.36 0.71
C ASP A 271 0.26 1.60 -0.61
N GLU A 272 1.43 1.79 -1.24
CA GLU A 272 1.79 1.08 -2.47
C GLU A 272 1.84 -0.44 -2.30
N ARG A 273 2.15 -0.89 -1.07
CA ARG A 273 2.11 -2.29 -0.70
C ARG A 273 0.69 -2.76 -0.49
N GLY A 274 -0.31 -1.89 -0.44
CA GLY A 274 -1.73 -2.16 -0.21
C GLY A 274 -2.13 -2.25 1.27
N ARG A 275 -1.21 -1.96 2.21
CA ARG A 275 -1.49 -1.96 3.66
C ARG A 275 -2.27 -0.72 4.03
N GLU A 276 -3.32 -0.91 4.82
CA GLU A 276 -4.13 0.21 5.29
C GLU A 276 -3.40 1.00 6.38
N LEU A 277 -3.58 2.31 6.41
CA LEU A 277 -3.01 3.19 7.44
C LEU A 277 -3.32 2.68 8.85
N SER A 278 -4.55 2.19 9.06
CA SER A 278 -5.04 1.61 10.32
C SER A 278 -4.35 0.30 10.73
N GLN A 279 -3.69 -0.39 9.79
CA GLN A 279 -2.90 -1.60 10.07
C GLN A 279 -1.48 -1.26 10.51
N ASP A 280 -0.99 -0.07 10.18
CA ASP A 280 0.33 0.40 10.59
C ASP A 280 0.28 1.29 11.83
N TYR A 281 -0.84 1.98 12.06
CA TYR A 281 -0.97 2.94 13.15
C TYR A 281 -2.33 2.86 13.84
N GLY A 282 -2.33 3.02 15.16
CA GLY A 282 -3.52 3.48 15.87
C GLY A 282 -3.82 4.93 15.52
N ILE A 283 -5.09 5.34 15.49
CA ILE A 283 -5.47 6.74 15.19
C ILE A 283 -6.31 7.28 16.34
N ALA A 284 -5.81 8.32 17.00
CA ALA A 284 -6.47 9.02 18.09
C ALA A 284 -6.65 10.50 17.74
N PHE A 285 -7.79 11.06 18.12
CA PHE A 285 -8.14 12.44 17.83
C PHE A 285 -8.19 13.28 19.10
N GLU A 286 -7.54 14.43 19.04
CA GLU A 286 -7.53 15.46 20.07
C GLU A 286 -8.50 16.59 19.71
#